data_AF-U2ZK03-F1
#
_entry.id   AF-U2ZK03-F1
#
_cell.length_a   1.000
_cell.length_b   1.000
_cell.length_c   1.000
_cell.angle_alpha   90.00
_cell.angle_beta   90.00
_cell.angle_gamma   90.00
#
_symmetry.space_group_name_H-M   'P 1'
#
loop_
_entity.id
_entity.type
_entity.pdbx_description
1 polymer ?
#
loop_
_entity_poly.entity_id
_entity_poly.type
_entity_poly.pdbx_seq_one_letter_code
_entity_poly.pdbx_strand_id
1 'polypeptide(L)'
;MWRETKILLIDDNAERRRDLAVILGFLGEDHIACASSEWREAVGKLESSREVLNVLLGDVTAKGGSLELLKQISTWDENLPLLL
;
A
#
# COMPACT_ATOMS: atom_id res chain seq x y z
N MET A 1 -2.01 18.17 -15.38
CA MET A 1 -2.68 18.09 -14.06
C MET A 1 -1.92 17.02 -13.28
N TRP A 2 -1.01 17.40 -12.39
CA TRP A 2 -0.36 16.42 -11.50
C TRP A 2 -1.42 15.95 -10.50
N ARG A 3 -1.74 14.65 -10.53
CA ARG A 3 -2.59 14.05 -9.50
C ARG A 3 -1.72 13.85 -8.26
N GLU A 4 -2.20 14.24 -7.10
CA GLU A 4 -1.60 13.86 -5.82
C GLU A 4 -1.82 12.35 -5.62
N THR A 5 -0.94 11.54 -6.21
CA THR A 5 -0.98 10.08 -6.09
C THR A 5 -0.15 9.62 -4.90
N LYS A 6 -0.64 8.63 -4.16
CA LYS A 6 -0.04 8.12 -2.92
C LYS A 6 0.55 6.73 -3.13
N ILE A 7 1.67 6.44 -2.49
CA ILE A 7 2.21 5.07 -2.40
C ILE A 7 1.45 4.33 -1.29
N LEU A 8 0.87 3.17 -1.60
CA LEU A 8 0.27 2.31 -0.59
C LEU A 8 1.34 1.34 -0.06
N LEU A 9 1.88 1.62 1.13
CA LEU A 9 2.82 0.75 1.82
C LEU A 9 2.05 -0.25 2.70
N ILE A 10 2.13 -1.53 2.37
CA ILE A 10 1.57 -2.63 3.16
C ILE A 10 2.70 -3.49 3.67
N ASP A 11 2.91 -3.53 4.99
CA ASP A 11 3.95 -4.35 5.61
C ASP A 11 3.56 -4.68 7.05
N ASP A 12 3.50 -5.95 7.43
CA ASP A 12 3.15 -6.37 8.80
C ASP A 12 4.30 -6.20 9.79
N ASN A 13 5.54 -6.04 9.31
CA ASN A 13 6.65 -5.66 10.18
C ASN A 13 6.54 -4.17 10.52
N ALA A 14 6.06 -3.87 11.73
CA ALA A 14 5.80 -2.50 12.17
C ALA A 14 7.06 -1.60 12.20
N GLU A 15 8.23 -2.17 12.55
CA GLU A 15 9.50 -1.43 12.57
C GLU A 15 9.93 -1.06 11.15
N ARG A 16 9.98 -2.05 10.25
CA ARG A 16 10.34 -1.80 8.84
C ARG A 16 9.34 -0.90 8.14
N ARG A 17 8.04 -1.05 8.41
CA ARG A 17 6.98 -0.16 7.90
C ARG A 17 7.22 1.29 8.32
N ARG A 18 7.59 1.52 9.57
CA ARG A 18 7.92 2.86 10.09
C ARG A 18 9.15 3.43 9.39
N ASP A 19 10.21 2.65 9.24
CA ASP A 19 11.45 3.10 8.59
C ASP A 19 11.20 3.46 7.12
N LEU A 20 10.45 2.63 6.39
CA LEU A 20 10.05 2.91 5.01
C LEU A 20 9.19 4.17 4.91
N ALA A 21 8.24 4.37 5.82
CA ALA A 21 7.44 5.61 5.86
C ALA A 21 8.30 6.86 6.07
N VAL A 22 9.33 6.78 6.92
CA VAL A 22 10.31 7.87 7.10
C VAL A 22 11.09 8.14 5.81
N ILE A 23 11.55 7.09 5.12
CA ILE A 23 12.27 7.23 3.85
C ILE A 23 11.38 7.87 2.78
N LEU A 24 10.15 7.41 2.62
CA LEU A 24 9.19 7.98 1.66
C LEU A 24 8.91 9.46 1.98
N GLY A 25 8.71 9.78 3.26
CA GLY A 25 8.56 11.18 3.70
C GLY A 25 9.80 12.04 3.42
N PHE A 26 11.01 11.49 3.59
CA PHE A 26 12.25 12.18 3.24
C PHE A 26 12.38 12.44 1.73
N LEU A 27 11.91 11.52 0.90
CA LEU A 27 11.88 11.67 -0.56
C LEU A 27 10.77 12.61 -1.06
N GLY A 28 9.90 13.09 -0.17
CA GLY A 28 8.75 13.93 -0.51
C GLY A 28 7.58 13.16 -1.11
N GLU A 29 7.55 11.83 -0.93
CA GLU A 29 6.49 10.96 -1.44
C GLU A 29 5.31 10.90 -0.47
N ASP A 30 4.13 11.20 -0.98
CA ASP A 30 2.87 10.95 -0.29
C ASP A 30 2.63 9.44 -0.17
N HIS A 31 2.27 8.97 1.02
CA HIS A 31 2.08 7.55 1.25
C HIS A 31 1.00 7.25 2.29
N ILE A 32 0.44 6.04 2.19
CA ILE A 32 -0.46 5.43 3.17
C ILE A 32 0.24 4.16 3.65
N ALA A 33 0.70 4.17 4.90
CA ALA A 33 1.35 3.02 5.52
C ALA A 33 0.37 2.27 6.44
N CYS A 34 0.21 0.97 6.24
CA CYS A 34 -0.71 0.14 7.03
C CYS A 34 -0.24 -1.32 7.12
N ALA A 35 -0.82 -2.08 8.05
CA ALA A 35 -0.68 -3.52 8.06
C ALA A 35 -1.56 -4.17 6.96
N SER A 36 -1.22 -5.40 6.57
CA SER A 36 -1.98 -6.19 5.60
C SER A 36 -3.41 -6.51 6.04
N SER A 37 -3.72 -6.44 7.33
CA SER A 37 -5.08 -6.58 7.85
C SER A 37 -5.92 -5.30 7.72
N GLU A 38 -5.29 -4.16 7.51
CA GLU A 38 -5.92 -2.83 7.63
C GLU A 38 -6.01 -2.08 6.29
N TRP A 39 -5.34 -2.56 5.24
CA TRP A 39 -5.20 -1.83 3.97
C TRP A 39 -6.54 -1.42 3.35
N ARG A 40 -7.58 -2.25 3.47
CA ARG A 40 -8.93 -1.93 2.95
C ARG A 40 -9.55 -0.73 3.65
N GLU A 41 -9.38 -0.62 4.96
CA GLU A 41 -9.84 0.54 5.70
C GLU A 41 -9.01 1.78 5.34
N ALA A 42 -7.69 1.60 5.19
CA ALA A 42 -6.78 2.68 4.85
C ALA A 42 -7.12 3.31 3.49
N VAL A 43 -7.37 2.50 2.46
CA VAL A 43 -7.76 2.99 1.12
C VAL A 43 -9.25 3.36 1.03
N GLY A 44 -10.10 2.91 1.95
CA GLY A 44 -11.53 3.24 1.97
C GLY A 44 -11.83 4.73 2.20
N LYS A 45 -10.80 5.51 2.58
CA LYS A 45 -10.86 6.98 2.73
C LYS A 45 -10.59 7.71 1.41
N LEU A 46 -10.14 7.01 0.38
CA LEU A 46 -9.90 7.55 -0.96
C LEU A 46 -11.19 7.56 -1.77
N GLU A 47 -11.34 8.53 -2.66
CA GLU A 47 -12.46 8.58 -3.61
C GLU A 47 -12.28 7.53 -4.72
N SER A 48 -11.03 7.18 -5.07
CA SER A 48 -10.73 6.22 -6.13
C SER A 48 -9.40 5.50 -5.94
N SER A 49 -9.29 4.26 -6.44
CA SER A 49 -8.00 3.55 -6.58
C SER A 49 -6.97 4.32 -7.40
N ARG A 50 -7.42 5.23 -8.27
CA ARG A 50 -6.58 6.10 -9.11
C ARG A 50 -5.77 7.14 -8.32
N GLU A 51 -6.08 7.32 -7.04
CA GLU A 51 -5.28 8.11 -6.11
C GLU A 51 -4.08 7.34 -5.57
N VAL A 52 -4.00 6.02 -5.81
CA VAL A 52 -2.84 5.20 -5.45
C VAL A 52 -1.95 5.02 -6.68
N LEU A 53 -0.68 5.39 -6.54
CA LEU A 53 0.33 5.26 -7.60
C LEU A 53 0.77 3.82 -7.79
N ASN A 54 1.05 3.13 -6.69
CA ASN A 54 1.50 1.75 -6.63
C ASN A 54 1.27 1.19 -5.22
N VAL A 55 1.41 -0.13 -5.09
CA VAL A 55 1.54 -0.79 -3.79
C VAL A 55 3.00 -1.20 -3.59
N LEU A 56 3.57 -0.79 -2.46
CA LEU A 56 4.82 -1.31 -1.93
C LEU A 56 4.48 -2.39 -0.89
N LEU A 57 4.76 -3.65 -1.22
CA LEU A 57 4.41 -4.80 -0.39
C LEU A 57 5.64 -5.36 0.34
N GLY A 58 5.60 -5.34 1.66
CA GLY A 58 6.58 -5.97 2.54
C GLY A 58 6.11 -7.32 3.07
N ASP A 59 6.29 -7.56 4.37
CA ASP A 59 5.89 -8.83 5.00
C ASP A 59 4.37 -8.91 5.16
N VAL A 60 3.83 -10.12 5.01
CA VAL A 60 2.39 -10.40 5.08
C VAL A 60 2.19 -11.65 5.92
N THR A 61 1.70 -11.44 7.13
CA THR A 61 1.38 -12.44 8.14
C THR A 61 -0.12 -12.73 8.23
N ALA A 62 -0.96 -11.94 7.55
CA ALA A 62 -2.39 -12.20 7.46
C ALA A 62 -2.70 -13.57 6.83
N LYS A 63 -3.86 -14.12 7.18
CA LYS A 63 -4.34 -15.40 6.65
C LYS A 63 -4.38 -15.36 5.12
N GLY A 64 -3.80 -16.39 4.49
CA GLY A 64 -3.64 -16.46 3.03
C GLY A 64 -2.35 -15.84 2.49
N GLY A 65 -1.59 -15.14 3.34
CA GLY A 65 -0.30 -14.56 3.01
C GLY A 65 -0.35 -13.54 1.88
N SER A 66 0.81 -13.26 1.31
CA SER A 66 0.95 -12.31 0.20
C SER A 66 0.13 -12.69 -1.03
N LEU A 67 0.00 -13.98 -1.36
CA LEU A 67 -0.75 -14.42 -2.54
C LEU A 67 -2.24 -14.06 -2.47
N GLU A 68 -2.87 -14.26 -1.30
CA GLU A 68 -4.28 -13.86 -1.14
C GLU A 68 -4.43 -12.35 -1.24
N LEU A 69 -3.56 -11.60 -0.57
CA LEU A 69 -3.56 -10.14 -0.63
C LEU A 69 -3.38 -9.61 -2.06
N LEU A 70 -2.48 -10.20 -2.85
CA LEU A 70 -2.28 -9.82 -4.25
C LEU A 70 -3.53 -10.05 -5.11
N LYS A 71 -4.26 -11.15 -4.90
CA LYS A 71 -5.55 -11.39 -5.57
C LYS A 71 -6.58 -10.34 -5.18
N GLN A 72 -6.60 -9.97 -3.90
CA GLN A 72 -7.50 -8.94 -3.39
C GLN A 72 -7.19 -7.56 -3.98
N ILE A 73 -5.90 -7.19 -4.12
CA ILE A 73 -5.46 -5.94 -4.76
C ILE A 73 -5.81 -5.96 -6.25
N SER A 74 -5.54 -7.06 -6.97
CA SER A 74 -5.92 -7.20 -8.38
C SER A 74 -7.43 -7.12 -8.61
N THR A 75 -8.24 -7.57 -7.65
CA THR A 75 -9.71 -7.40 -7.69
C THR A 75 -10.12 -5.95 -7.45
N TRP A 76 -9.35 -5.21 -6.64
CA TRP A 76 -9.61 -3.81 -6.33
C TRP A 76 -9.22 -2.89 -7.51
N ASP A 77 -8.05 -3.11 -8.09
CA ASP A 77 -7.60 -2.47 -9.34
C ASP A 77 -6.58 -3.37 -10.04
N GLU A 78 -6.96 -3.92 -11.19
CA GLU A 78 -6.10 -4.85 -11.95
C GLU A 78 -4.89 -4.17 -12.61
N ASN A 79 -4.89 -2.84 -12.72
CA ASN A 79 -3.84 -2.08 -13.37
C ASN A 79 -2.86 -1.43 -12.39
N LEU A 80 -3.05 -1.64 -11.08
CA LEU A 80 -2.23 -1.02 -10.05
C LEU A 80 -0.84 -1.68 -9.99
N PRO A 81 0.25 -0.92 -10.20
CA PRO A 81 1.60 -1.47 -10.10
C PRO A 81 1.92 -2.00 -8.70
N LEU A 82 2.70 -3.07 -8.66
CA LEU A 82 3.14 -3.74 -7.44
C LEU A 82 4.67 -3.76 -7.37
N LEU A 83 5.22 -3.33 -6.23
CA LEU A 83 6.62 -3.54 -5.84
C LEU A 83 6.66 -4.54 -4.69
N LEU A 84 7.44 -5.61 -4.84
CA LEU A 84 7.58 -6.73 -3.89
C LEU A 84 8.98 -6.77 -3.28
#